data_AF-A0A5E7ZX55-F1
#
_entry.id   AF-A0A5E7ZX55-F1
#
_cell.length_a   1.000
_cell.length_b   1.000
_cell.length_c   1.000
_cell.angle_alpha   90.00
_cell.angle_beta   90.00
_cell.angle_gamma   90.00
#
_symmetry.space_group_name_H-M   'P 1'
#
loop_
_entity.id
_entity.type
_entity.pdbx_description
1 polymer ?
#
loop_
_entity_poly.entity_id
_entity_poly.type
_entity_poly.pdbx_seq_one_letter_code
_entity_poly.pdbx_strand_id
1 'polypeptide(L)'
;MRRLWPGWLLCMITAGLFAYVAFIQVPPINALLGDMRIPDQLPFGYDLEGARTVFAAFRSDHAVAQATGRTSASEAYVSLHASYDLVFPPLLTASLAFCGFAALFRPSRPGQAPRPAAVGFGLVLALAFTYLACDFIENAVADAMFGPKALALEFNQSFVFVLRVLTTGKYVTLSLAFALIIALWTWRLTAARRSEAPGSGG
;
A
#
# COMPACT_ATOMS: atom_id res chain seq x y z
N MET A 1 -9.11 -23.49 -12.15
CA MET A 1 -9.09 -22.56 -11.00
C MET A 1 -8.60 -23.20 -9.69
N ARG A 2 -8.90 -24.48 -9.41
CA ARG A 2 -8.40 -25.22 -8.23
C ARG A 2 -6.88 -25.23 -7.97
N ARG A 3 -6.00 -24.85 -8.91
CA ARG A 3 -4.54 -24.79 -8.70
C ARG A 3 -4.03 -23.43 -8.21
N LEU A 4 -4.80 -22.36 -8.36
CA LEU A 4 -4.42 -20.99 -7.97
C LEU A 4 -5.15 -20.50 -6.72
N TRP A 5 -5.95 -21.37 -6.09
CA TRP A 5 -6.77 -21.00 -4.92
C TRP A 5 -5.98 -20.38 -3.76
N PRO A 6 -4.73 -20.80 -3.44
CA PRO A 6 -4.00 -20.20 -2.31
C PRO A 6 -3.68 -18.73 -2.57
N GLY A 7 -3.36 -18.36 -3.81
CA GLY A 7 -3.08 -16.97 -4.18
C GLY A 7 -4.34 -16.10 -4.20
N TRP A 8 -5.49 -16.64 -4.61
CA TRP A 8 -6.76 -15.91 -4.49
C TRP A 8 -7.17 -15.70 -3.04
N LEU A 9 -6.92 -16.69 -2.17
CA LEU A 9 -7.11 -16.55 -0.73
C LEU A 9 -6.19 -15.46 -0.16
N LEU A 10 -4.92 -15.42 -0.57
CA LEU A 10 -3.98 -14.35 -0.21
C LEU A 10 -4.53 -12.97 -0.60
N CYS A 11 -5.02 -12.80 -1.83
CA CYS A 11 -5.61 -11.52 -2.25
C CYS A 11 -6.84 -11.14 -1.41
N MET A 12 -7.69 -12.11 -1.08
CA MET A 12 -8.87 -11.86 -0.23
C MET A 12 -8.49 -11.47 1.20
N ILE A 13 -7.50 -12.16 1.79
CA ILE A 13 -6.97 -11.81 3.12
C ILE A 13 -6.37 -10.41 3.11
N THR A 14 -5.59 -10.08 2.07
CA THR A 14 -4.97 -8.76 1.91
C THR A 14 -6.02 -7.66 1.79
N ALA A 15 -7.07 -7.86 0.99
CA ALA A 15 -8.17 -6.92 0.85
C ALA A 15 -8.98 -6.79 2.17
N GLY A 16 -9.20 -7.90 2.88
CA GLY A 16 -9.83 -7.90 4.20
C GLY A 16 -9.02 -7.13 5.24
N LEU A 17 -7.70 -7.31 5.25
CA LEU A 17 -6.79 -6.57 6.12
C LEU A 17 -6.79 -5.07 5.80
N PHE A 18 -6.74 -4.70 4.53
CA PHE A 18 -6.86 -3.30 4.10
C PHE A 18 -8.17 -2.68 4.61
N ALA A 19 -9.31 -3.36 4.38
CA ALA A 19 -10.61 -2.89 4.83
C ALA A 19 -10.66 -2.76 6.37
N TYR A 20 -10.10 -3.73 7.09
CA TYR A 20 -10.02 -3.69 8.55
C TYR A 20 -9.20 -2.49 9.03
N VAL A 21 -8.03 -2.25 8.46
CA VAL A 21 -7.20 -1.08 8.80
C VAL A 21 -7.98 0.21 8.50
N ALA A 22 -8.47 0.37 7.27
CA ALA A 22 -9.09 1.60 6.79
C ALA A 22 -10.42 1.95 7.50
N PHE A 23 -11.24 0.96 7.83
CA PHE A 23 -12.59 1.19 8.37
C PHE A 23 -12.71 0.94 9.88
N ILE A 24 -11.77 0.23 10.50
CA ILE A 24 -11.85 -0.11 11.93
C ILE A 24 -10.70 0.53 12.72
N GLN A 25 -9.46 0.41 12.25
CA GLN A 25 -8.29 0.85 13.03
C GLN A 25 -8.00 2.35 12.88
N VAL A 26 -8.11 2.90 11.68
CA VAL A 26 -7.78 4.30 11.41
C VAL A 26 -8.83 5.30 11.92
N PRO A 27 -10.16 5.09 11.77
CA PRO A 27 -11.14 6.09 12.19
C PRO A 27 -11.06 6.53 13.66
N PRO A 28 -10.81 5.64 14.63
CA PRO A 28 -10.58 6.05 16.02
C PRO A 28 -9.37 6.99 16.20
N ILE A 29 -8.29 6.79 15.44
CA ILE A 29 -7.11 7.67 15.50
C ILE A 29 -7.47 9.05 14.95
N ASN A 30 -8.15 9.10 13.80
CA ASN A 30 -8.61 10.37 13.23
C ASN A 30 -9.54 11.14 14.19
N ALA A 31 -10.44 10.44 14.88
CA ALA A 31 -11.34 11.07 15.85
C ALA A 31 -10.58 11.77 17.00
N LEU A 32 -9.48 11.18 17.47
CA LEU A 32 -8.59 11.81 18.48
C LEU A 32 -7.87 13.05 17.93
N LEU A 33 -7.72 13.15 16.62
CA LEU A 33 -7.10 14.28 15.93
C LEU A 33 -8.13 15.29 15.41
N GLY A 34 -9.39 15.27 15.90
CA GLY A 34 -10.44 16.17 15.42
C GLY A 34 -10.83 15.90 13.97
N ASP A 35 -10.92 14.62 13.60
CA ASP A 35 -11.24 14.10 12.26
C ASP A 35 -10.22 14.45 11.16
N MET A 36 -9.04 14.94 11.55
CA MET A 36 -7.91 15.03 10.65
C MET A 36 -7.45 13.64 10.24
N ARG A 37 -7.18 13.48 8.95
CA ARG A 37 -6.65 12.24 8.40
C ARG A 37 -5.23 12.01 8.87
N ILE A 38 -4.88 10.78 9.21
CA ILE A 38 -3.47 10.42 9.38
C ILE A 38 -2.71 10.54 8.05
N PRO A 39 -1.38 10.73 8.07
CA PRO A 39 -0.56 10.89 6.87
C PRO A 39 -0.82 9.82 5.79
N ASP A 40 -1.00 8.56 6.20
CA ASP A 40 -1.22 7.39 5.35
C ASP A 40 -2.48 7.44 4.49
N GLN A 41 -3.44 8.30 4.83
CA GLN A 41 -4.68 8.45 4.09
C GLN A 41 -4.62 9.53 3.00
N LEU A 42 -3.48 10.22 2.85
CA LEU A 42 -3.29 11.27 1.85
C LEU A 42 -2.32 10.81 0.75
N PRO A 43 -2.81 10.58 -0.48
CA PRO A 43 -1.98 10.04 -1.57
C PRO A 43 -0.76 10.86 -1.95
N PHE A 44 -0.77 12.16 -1.63
CA PHE A 44 0.32 13.10 -1.90
C PHE A 44 0.97 13.64 -0.62
N GLY A 45 0.71 13.00 0.52
CA GLY A 45 1.10 13.47 1.84
C GLY A 45 0.51 14.83 2.20
N TYR A 46 0.96 15.37 3.32
CA TYR A 46 0.71 16.75 3.72
C TYR A 46 1.71 17.70 3.07
N ASP A 47 1.27 18.94 2.81
CA ASP A 47 2.21 20.05 2.65
C ASP A 47 2.74 20.50 4.03
N LEU A 48 3.62 21.51 4.04
CA LEU A 48 4.27 21.96 5.27
C LEU A 48 3.28 22.48 6.31
N GLU A 49 2.24 23.19 5.88
CA GLU A 49 1.23 23.76 6.76
C GLU A 49 0.31 22.67 7.34
N GLY A 50 -0.17 21.76 6.50
CA GLY A 50 -0.97 20.63 6.92
C GLY A 50 -0.20 19.70 7.87
N ALA A 51 1.08 19.43 7.58
CA ALA A 51 1.93 18.60 8.44
C ALA A 51 2.16 19.26 9.80
N ARG A 52 2.34 20.58 9.84
CA ARG A 52 2.45 21.34 11.09
C ARG A 52 1.16 21.30 11.90
N THR A 53 0.01 21.40 11.22
CA THR A 53 -1.31 21.36 11.85
C THR A 53 -1.57 19.99 12.47
N VAL A 54 -1.31 18.92 11.73
CA VAL A 54 -1.43 17.54 12.23
C VAL A 54 -0.45 17.27 13.37
N PHE A 55 0.81 17.72 13.26
CA PHE A 55 1.77 17.59 14.36
C PHE A 55 1.28 18.29 15.63
N ALA A 56 0.74 19.50 15.51
CA ALA A 56 0.20 20.23 16.65
C ALA A 56 -0.99 19.48 17.29
N ALA A 57 -1.84 18.84 16.48
CA ALA A 57 -2.95 18.03 16.95
C ALA A 57 -2.48 16.77 17.70
N PHE A 58 -1.53 16.03 17.12
CA PHE A 58 -0.89 14.89 17.78
C PHE A 58 -0.27 15.30 19.12
N ARG A 59 0.45 16.42 19.15
CA ARG A 59 1.08 16.94 20.38
C ARG A 59 0.04 17.35 21.43
N SER A 60 -1.03 18.01 21.00
CA SER A 60 -2.13 18.42 21.88
C SER A 60 -2.84 17.20 22.48
N ASP A 61 -3.21 16.22 21.65
CA ASP A 61 -3.84 14.98 22.10
C ASP A 61 -2.92 14.20 23.05
N HIS A 62 -1.63 14.11 22.74
CA HIS A 62 -0.66 13.42 23.57
C HIS A 62 -0.53 14.05 24.97
N ALA A 63 -0.51 15.38 25.08
CA ALA A 63 -0.50 16.07 26.37
C ALA A 63 -1.76 15.78 27.20
N VAL A 64 -2.94 15.79 26.56
CA VAL A 64 -4.21 15.44 27.22
C VAL A 64 -4.22 13.98 27.66
N ALA A 65 -3.71 13.08 26.82
CA ALA A 65 -3.63 11.66 27.10
C ALA A 65 -2.74 11.36 28.30
N GLN A 66 -1.56 11.99 28.38
CA GLN A 66 -0.66 11.90 29.54
C GLN A 66 -1.33 12.35 30.84
N ALA A 67 -2.10 13.45 30.80
CA ALA A 67 -2.79 13.97 31.98
C ALA A 67 -3.97 13.09 32.44
N THR A 68 -4.55 12.30 31.54
CA THR A 68 -5.76 11.50 31.80
C THR A 68 -5.52 9.99 31.85
N GLY A 69 -4.29 9.54 31.59
CA GLY A 69 -3.91 8.12 31.62
C GLY A 69 -4.51 7.27 30.50
N ARG A 70 -4.97 7.89 29.40
CA ARG A 70 -5.46 7.17 28.22
C ARG A 70 -4.37 7.00 27.16
N THR A 71 -4.60 6.12 26.19
CA THR A 71 -3.79 6.05 24.96
C THR A 71 -3.98 7.31 24.11
N SER A 72 -2.89 7.88 23.64
CA SER A 72 -2.86 9.00 22.70
C SER A 72 -3.01 8.54 21.24
N ALA A 73 -3.41 9.46 20.36
CA ALA A 73 -3.42 9.26 18.92
C ALA A 73 -2.03 8.85 18.41
N SER A 74 -0.97 9.46 18.96
CA SER A 74 0.43 9.16 18.63
C SER A 74 0.81 7.72 18.95
N GLU A 75 0.45 7.23 20.14
CA GLU A 75 0.71 5.84 20.54
C GLU A 75 -0.13 4.85 19.72
N ALA A 76 -1.39 5.19 19.45
CA ALA A 76 -2.26 4.37 18.61
C ALA A 76 -1.73 4.30 17.17
N TYR A 77 -1.21 5.41 16.65
CA TYR A 77 -0.63 5.51 15.30
C TYR A 77 0.66 4.68 15.18
N VAL A 78 1.59 4.81 16.12
CA VAL A 78 2.81 3.95 16.14
C VAL A 78 2.44 2.47 16.32
N SER A 79 1.43 2.17 17.15
CA SER A 79 0.93 0.80 17.34
C SER A 79 0.34 0.21 16.05
N LEU A 80 -0.35 1.03 15.24
CA LEU A 80 -0.85 0.63 13.92
C LEU A 80 0.30 0.20 13.01
N HIS A 81 1.36 1.02 12.92
CA HIS A 81 2.55 0.71 12.13
C HIS A 81 3.29 -0.53 12.62
N ALA A 82 3.33 -0.77 13.94
CA ALA A 82 3.97 -1.94 14.53
C ALA A 82 3.14 -3.24 14.41
N SER A 83 1.90 -3.17 13.93
CA SER A 83 0.98 -4.31 13.88
C SER A 83 0.45 -4.58 12.48
N TYR A 84 -0.74 -4.08 12.16
CA TYR A 84 -1.43 -4.39 10.90
C TYR A 84 -0.72 -3.76 9.70
N ASP A 85 -0.19 -2.54 9.86
CA ASP A 85 0.56 -1.87 8.78
C ASP A 85 1.96 -2.44 8.57
N LEU A 86 2.50 -3.20 9.52
CA LEU A 86 3.73 -3.96 9.30
C LEU A 86 3.50 -5.14 8.34
N VAL A 87 2.32 -5.77 8.46
CA VAL A 87 1.98 -7.02 7.77
C VAL A 87 1.34 -6.76 6.41
N PHE A 88 0.59 -5.67 6.27
CA PHE A 88 -0.14 -5.35 5.05
C PHE A 88 0.77 -5.19 3.80
N PRO A 89 1.88 -4.42 3.83
CA PRO A 89 2.67 -4.17 2.64
C PRO A 89 3.32 -5.42 2.04
N PRO A 90 3.89 -6.36 2.84
CA PRO A 90 4.34 -7.66 2.32
C PRO A 90 3.22 -8.48 1.68
N LEU A 91 2.03 -8.51 2.29
CA LEU A 91 0.88 -9.24 1.75
C LEU A 91 0.37 -8.62 0.45
N LEU A 92 0.35 -7.29 0.34
CA LEU A 92 0.00 -6.60 -0.90
C LEU A 92 1.03 -6.86 -1.99
N THR A 93 2.32 -6.79 -1.67
CA THR A 93 3.41 -7.12 -2.60
C THR A 93 3.27 -8.53 -3.15
N ALA A 94 3.03 -9.51 -2.26
CA ALA A 94 2.80 -10.90 -2.65
C ALA A 94 1.52 -11.07 -3.48
N SER A 95 0.46 -10.33 -3.16
CA SER A 95 -0.80 -10.33 -3.93
C SER A 95 -0.62 -9.75 -5.33
N LEU A 96 0.13 -8.65 -5.48
CA LEU A 96 0.46 -8.06 -6.79
C LEU A 96 1.31 -9.02 -7.63
N ALA A 97 2.34 -9.61 -7.01
CA ALA A 97 3.16 -10.64 -7.64
C ALA A 97 2.31 -11.83 -8.11
N PHE A 98 1.42 -12.33 -7.26
CA PHE A 98 0.49 -13.40 -7.62
C PHE A 98 -0.43 -12.99 -8.77
N CYS A 99 -1.03 -11.79 -8.74
CA CYS A 99 -1.91 -11.29 -9.80
C CYS A 99 -1.18 -11.17 -11.14
N GLY A 100 0.07 -10.71 -11.12
CA GLY A 100 0.95 -10.69 -12.30
C GLY A 100 1.27 -12.10 -12.81
N PHE A 101 1.63 -13.02 -11.92
CA PHE A 101 1.90 -14.42 -12.26
C PHE A 101 0.66 -15.12 -12.83
N ALA A 102 -0.50 -14.93 -12.19
CA ALA A 102 -1.77 -15.53 -12.59
C ALA A 102 -2.21 -15.04 -13.98
N ALA A 103 -1.85 -13.81 -14.38
CA ALA A 103 -2.06 -13.30 -15.73
C ALA A 103 -1.24 -14.08 -16.79
N LEU A 104 -0.06 -14.59 -16.42
CA LEU A 104 0.82 -15.36 -17.30
C LEU A 104 0.55 -16.87 -17.27
N PHE A 105 -0.08 -17.39 -16.21
CA PHE A 105 -0.31 -18.82 -16.03
C PHE A 105 -1.26 -19.40 -17.10
N ARG A 106 -0.72 -20.17 -18.07
CA ARG A 106 -1.48 -20.97 -19.04
C ARG A 106 -1.60 -22.42 -18.56
N PRO A 107 -2.83 -22.98 -18.44
CA PRO A 107 -2.98 -24.35 -17.97
C PRO A 107 -2.52 -25.47 -18.93
N SER A 108 -2.36 -25.28 -20.25
CA SER A 108 -2.30 -26.46 -21.16
C SER A 108 -1.62 -26.31 -22.54
N ARG A 109 -0.74 -25.33 -22.81
CA ARG A 109 0.06 -25.35 -24.06
C ARG A 109 1.54 -25.05 -23.80
N PRO A 110 2.46 -26.01 -24.06
CA PRO A 110 3.89 -25.76 -23.99
C PRO A 110 4.31 -24.89 -25.18
N GLY A 111 4.92 -23.75 -24.87
CA GLY A 111 5.37 -22.76 -25.84
C GLY A 111 5.48 -21.42 -25.11
N GLN A 112 6.72 -20.99 -24.85
CA GLN A 112 7.13 -19.86 -24.02
C GLN A 112 6.13 -18.70 -23.95
N ALA A 113 5.91 -18.14 -22.75
CA ALA A 113 5.25 -16.85 -22.62
C ALA A 113 6.01 -15.84 -23.51
N PRO A 114 5.30 -15.06 -24.35
CA PRO A 114 5.96 -14.11 -25.23
C PRO A 114 6.77 -13.11 -24.39
N ARG A 115 8.02 -12.85 -24.78
CA ARG A 115 8.97 -11.95 -24.11
C ARG A 115 8.35 -10.67 -23.50
N PRO A 116 7.44 -9.92 -24.16
CA PRO A 116 6.83 -8.73 -23.54
C PRO A 116 6.01 -9.03 -22.27
N ALA A 117 5.38 -10.20 -22.17
CA ALA A 117 4.58 -10.58 -21.01
C ALA A 117 5.49 -10.91 -19.80
N ALA A 118 6.66 -11.53 -20.05
CA ALA A 118 7.67 -11.76 -19.02
C ALA A 118 8.29 -10.45 -18.51
N VAL A 119 8.58 -9.50 -19.42
CA VAL A 119 9.04 -8.15 -19.05
C VAL A 119 7.98 -7.43 -18.21
N GLY A 120 6.71 -7.48 -18.62
CA GLY A 120 5.61 -6.88 -17.86
C GLY A 120 5.49 -7.45 -16.44
N PHE A 121 5.65 -8.76 -16.26
CA PHE A 121 5.68 -9.37 -14.93
C PHE A 121 6.90 -8.93 -14.11
N GLY A 122 8.10 -8.88 -14.72
CA GLY A 122 9.29 -8.35 -14.05
C GLY A 122 9.11 -6.91 -13.57
N LEU A 123 8.44 -6.07 -14.37
CA LEU A 123 8.09 -4.70 -13.99
C LEU A 123 7.09 -4.66 -12.83
N VAL A 124 6.06 -5.52 -12.83
CA VAL A 124 5.12 -5.63 -11.71
C VAL A 124 5.85 -5.99 -10.41
N LEU A 125 6.79 -6.93 -10.45
CA LEU A 125 7.60 -7.27 -9.27
C LEU A 125 8.44 -6.09 -8.81
N ALA A 126 9.16 -5.44 -9.72
CA ALA A 126 9.99 -4.28 -9.38
C ALA A 126 9.17 -3.16 -8.72
N LEU A 127 7.98 -2.86 -9.25
CA LEU A 127 7.07 -1.87 -8.69
C LEU A 127 6.53 -2.30 -7.32
N ALA A 128 6.17 -3.58 -7.15
CA ALA A 128 5.67 -4.09 -5.88
C ALA A 128 6.73 -4.03 -4.76
N PHE A 129 8.00 -4.37 -5.08
CA PHE A 129 9.11 -4.21 -4.13
C PHE A 129 9.44 -2.74 -3.84
N THR A 130 9.30 -1.85 -4.84
CA THR A 130 9.49 -0.42 -4.63
C THR A 130 8.41 0.14 -3.71
N TYR A 131 7.15 -0.25 -3.92
CA TYR A 131 6.04 0.04 -3.00
C TYR A 131 6.37 -0.40 -1.57
N LEU A 132 6.83 -1.64 -1.39
CA LEU A 132 7.18 -2.19 -0.08
C LEU A 132 8.28 -1.38 0.62
N ALA A 133 9.32 -1.02 -0.11
CA ALA A 133 10.41 -0.21 0.42
C ALA A 133 9.95 1.20 0.78
N CYS A 134 9.17 1.85 -0.10
CA CYS A 134 8.60 3.16 0.17
C CYS A 134 7.73 3.15 1.44
N ASP A 135 6.86 2.15 1.59
CA ASP A 135 5.94 2.04 2.73
C ASP A 135 6.69 1.84 4.06
N PHE A 136 7.66 0.91 4.13
CA PHE A 136 8.43 0.72 5.37
C PHE A 136 9.24 1.95 5.78
N ILE A 137 9.87 2.62 4.81
CA ILE A 137 10.65 3.83 5.10
C ILE A 137 9.70 4.98 5.47
N GLU A 138 8.55 5.09 4.81
CA GLU A 138 7.54 6.08 5.16
C GLU A 138 7.08 5.91 6.60
N ASN A 139 6.66 4.71 7.01
CA ASN A 139 6.15 4.46 8.36
C ASN A 139 7.22 4.81 9.41
N ALA A 140 8.49 4.48 9.14
CA ALA A 140 9.60 4.86 10.02
C ALA A 140 9.80 6.38 10.11
N VAL A 141 9.66 7.12 9.00
CA VAL A 141 9.73 8.59 8.99
C VAL A 141 8.52 9.20 9.70
N ALA A 142 7.33 8.64 9.48
CA ALA A 142 6.10 9.05 10.15
C ALA A 142 6.21 8.85 11.67
N ASP A 143 6.72 7.71 12.14
CA ASP A 143 6.97 7.44 13.55
C ASP A 143 8.01 8.39 14.16
N ALA A 144 9.08 8.70 13.41
CA ALA A 144 10.10 9.65 13.82
C ALA A 144 9.59 11.09 13.90
N MET A 145 8.44 11.39 13.31
CA MET A 145 7.85 12.72 13.24
C MET A 145 6.63 12.87 14.15
N PHE A 146 5.78 11.85 14.24
CA PHE A 146 4.49 11.87 14.95
C PHE A 146 4.45 10.94 16.16
N GLY A 147 5.48 10.13 16.39
CA GLY A 147 5.56 9.22 17.53
C GLY A 147 5.78 9.93 18.87
N PRO A 148 5.49 9.28 20.01
CA PRO A 148 5.45 9.96 21.32
C PRO A 148 6.76 10.67 21.69
N LYS A 149 7.89 10.04 21.37
CA LYS A 149 9.23 10.61 21.60
C LYS A 149 9.51 11.83 20.71
N ALA A 150 8.97 11.84 19.48
CA ALA A 150 9.16 12.94 18.53
C ALA A 150 8.34 14.18 18.94
N LEU A 151 7.16 13.98 19.53
CA LEU A 151 6.29 15.08 19.97
C LEU A 151 6.87 15.89 21.14
N ALA A 152 7.86 15.36 21.85
CA ALA A 152 8.62 16.09 22.87
C ALA A 152 9.66 17.05 22.27
N LEU A 153 9.93 16.95 20.97
CA LEU A 153 10.87 17.79 20.23
C LEU A 153 10.14 18.85 19.40
N GLU A 154 10.91 19.76 18.79
CA GLU A 154 10.38 20.70 17.81
C GLU A 154 10.02 20.00 16.49
N PHE A 155 9.05 20.58 15.77
CA PHE A 155 8.59 20.08 14.48
C PHE A 155 9.72 20.11 13.43
N ASN A 156 10.13 18.92 12.96
CA ASN A 156 11.17 18.80 11.95
C ASN A 156 10.59 18.94 10.53
N GLN A 157 10.76 20.13 9.94
CA GLN A 157 10.26 20.46 8.61
C GLN A 157 10.91 19.63 7.50
N SER A 158 12.15 19.17 7.68
CA SER A 158 12.85 18.38 6.67
C SER A 158 12.20 17.02 6.44
N PHE A 159 11.56 16.43 7.46
CA PHE A 159 10.84 15.17 7.32
C PHE A 159 9.56 15.29 6.48
N VAL A 160 8.97 16.48 6.38
CA VAL A 160 7.75 16.68 5.57
C VAL A 160 8.01 16.36 4.10
N PHE A 161 9.12 16.86 3.55
CA PHE A 161 9.48 16.59 2.16
C PHE A 161 9.76 15.10 1.93
N VAL A 162 10.51 14.47 2.84
CA VAL A 162 10.85 13.05 2.75
C VAL A 162 9.58 12.19 2.79
N LEU A 163 8.70 12.44 3.76
CA LEU A 163 7.42 11.75 3.90
C LEU A 163 6.61 11.88 2.61
N ARG A 164 6.45 13.11 2.10
CA ARG A 164 5.72 13.38 0.86
C ARG A 164 6.27 12.63 -0.36
N VAL A 165 7.59 12.57 -0.51
CA VAL A 165 8.24 11.82 -1.61
C VAL A 165 7.97 10.32 -1.47
N LEU A 166 8.08 9.78 -0.26
CA LEU A 166 7.84 8.36 0.02
C LEU A 166 6.38 7.97 -0.19
N THR A 167 5.43 8.74 0.36
CA THR A 167 3.99 8.54 0.17
C THR A 167 3.64 8.62 -1.32
N THR A 168 4.14 9.62 -2.04
CA THR A 168 3.91 9.74 -3.49
C THR A 168 4.50 8.54 -4.25
N GLY A 169 5.72 8.13 -3.92
CA GLY A 169 6.38 6.97 -4.52
C GLY A 169 5.59 5.68 -4.29
N LYS A 170 5.10 5.47 -3.07
CA LYS A 170 4.21 4.36 -2.68
C LYS A 170 2.98 4.29 -3.59
N TYR A 171 2.22 5.37 -3.71
CA TYR A 171 0.99 5.38 -4.50
C TYR A 171 1.22 5.32 -6.00
N VAL A 172 2.28 5.96 -6.52
CA VAL A 172 2.63 5.91 -7.94
C VAL A 172 3.03 4.50 -8.34
N THR A 173 3.93 3.85 -7.58
CA THR A 173 4.39 2.50 -7.88
C THR A 173 3.26 1.48 -7.80
N LEU A 174 2.40 1.60 -6.79
CA LEU A 174 1.20 0.77 -6.65
C LEU A 174 0.24 0.94 -7.84
N SER A 175 -0.04 2.19 -8.23
CA SER A 175 -0.94 2.52 -9.35
C SER A 175 -0.41 1.97 -10.68
N LEU A 176 0.89 2.11 -10.92
CA LEU A 176 1.56 1.55 -12.10
C LEU A 176 1.52 0.02 -12.10
N ALA A 177 1.72 -0.63 -10.94
CA ALA A 177 1.63 -2.08 -10.82
C ALA A 177 0.21 -2.58 -11.19
N PHE A 178 -0.83 -1.92 -10.68
CA PHE A 178 -2.21 -2.24 -11.03
C PHE A 178 -2.49 -2.05 -12.53
N ALA A 179 -2.05 -0.94 -13.12
CA ALA A 179 -2.22 -0.69 -14.55
C ALA A 179 -1.56 -1.77 -15.41
N LEU A 180 -0.34 -2.19 -15.05
CA LEU A 180 0.38 -3.27 -15.74
C LEU A 180 -0.32 -4.62 -15.59
N ILE A 181 -0.80 -4.94 -14.38
CA ILE A 181 -1.58 -6.17 -14.14
C ILE A 181 -2.83 -6.16 -15.03
N ILE A 182 -3.60 -5.08 -15.05
CA ILE A 182 -4.80 -4.95 -15.90
C ILE A 182 -4.44 -5.12 -17.38
N ALA A 183 -3.34 -4.51 -17.83
CA ALA A 183 -2.86 -4.66 -19.20
C ALA A 183 -2.50 -6.11 -19.54
N LEU A 184 -1.80 -6.83 -18.65
CA LEU A 184 -1.46 -8.24 -18.82
C LEU A 184 -2.72 -9.12 -18.89
N TRP A 185 -3.70 -8.88 -18.05
CA TRP A 185 -4.98 -9.60 -18.07
C TRP A 185 -5.79 -9.32 -19.34
N THR A 186 -5.84 -8.06 -19.79
CA THR A 186 -6.53 -7.67 -21.02
C THR A 186 -5.86 -8.27 -22.25
N TRP A 187 -4.53 -8.25 -22.28
CA TRP A 187 -3.76 -8.90 -23.33
C TRP A 187 -4.01 -10.42 -23.35
N ARG A 188 -4.05 -11.07 -22.19
CA ARG A 188 -4.38 -12.50 -22.09
C ARG A 188 -5.77 -12.80 -22.67
N LEU A 189 -6.78 -12.02 -22.30
CA LEU A 189 -8.17 -12.23 -22.77
C LEU A 189 -8.28 -12.04 -24.29
N THR A 190 -7.64 -11.01 -24.84
CA THR A 190 -7.63 -10.75 -26.28
C THR A 190 -6.84 -11.81 -27.07
N ALA A 191 -5.70 -12.27 -26.55
CA ALA A 191 -4.91 -13.34 -27.16
C ALA A 191 -5.64 -14.70 -27.14
N ALA A 192 -6.40 -15.00 -26.09
CA ALA A 192 -7.25 -16.18 -26.03
C ALA A 192 -8.34 -16.14 -27.09
N ARG A 193 -9.07 -15.02 -27.21
CA ARG A 193 -10.11 -14.82 -28.24
C ARG A 193 -9.57 -14.93 -29.66
N ARG A 194 -8.38 -14.40 -29.94
CA ARG A 194 -7.71 -14.54 -31.25
C ARG A 194 -7.30 -15.98 -31.57
N SER A 195 -7.01 -16.79 -30.55
CA SER A 195 -6.64 -18.20 -30.71
C SER A 195 -7.88 -19.10 -30.89
N GLU A 196 -9.07 -18.62 -30.54
CA GLU A 196 -10.37 -19.32 -30.65
C GLU A 196 -11.17 -18.89 -31.88
N ALA A 197 -10.78 -17.81 -32.57
CA ALA A 197 -11.41 -17.40 -33.82
C ALA A 197 -11.22 -18.49 -34.89
N PRO A 198 -12.30 -19.15 -35.37
CA PRO A 198 -12.18 -20.15 -36.41
C PRO A 198 -11.95 -19.43 -37.74
N GLY A 199 -10.77 -19.62 -38.31
CA GLY A 199 -10.40 -19.06 -39.60
C GLY A 199 -9.49 -20.01 -40.38
N SER A 200 -9.99 -20.43 -41.54
CA SER A 200 -9.26 -20.92 -42.73
C SER A 200 -8.47 -22.23 -42.61
N GLY A 201 -9.18 -23.34 -42.42
CA GLY A 201 -8.82 -24.56 -43.14
C GLY A 201 -9.38 -24.44 -44.57
N GLY A 202 -8.52 -24.02 -45.49
CA GLY A 202 -8.71 -24.26 -46.92
C GLY A 202 -8.24 -25.66 -47.29
#